data_AF-A0A531MIM4-F1
#
_entry.id   AF-A0A531MIM4-F1
#
_cell.length_a   1.000
_cell.length_b   1.000
_cell.length_c   1.000
_cell.angle_alpha   90.00
_cell.angle_beta   90.00
_cell.angle_gamma   90.00
#
_symmetry.space_group_name_H-M   'P 1'
#
loop_
_entity.id
_entity.type
_entity.pdbx_description
1 polymer ?
#
loop_
_entity_poly.entity_id
_entity_poly.type
_entity_poly.pdbx_seq_one_letter_code
_entity_poly.pdbx_strand_id
1 'polypeptide(L)'
;MTGKLPFEALSVETLATRLGTNEALCAKIGSDASAWKVREVGDGNLNLVFIVEGAGGGAIVKQALPYVRLVGDSWPLPLKRSFFEYHALIRQEARAPGSVPAIYYFDETQALIIMEYLAPPH
;
A
#
# COMPACT_ATOMS: atom_id res chain seq x y z
N MET A 1 13.84 -9.92 -21.57
CA MET A 1 12.38 -9.70 -21.63
C MET A 1 11.84 -9.65 -20.21
N THR A 2 11.75 -8.48 -19.60
CA THR A 2 11.19 -8.33 -18.25
C THR A 2 9.67 -8.33 -18.37
N GLY A 3 9.06 -9.51 -18.36
CA GLY A 3 7.61 -9.63 -18.28
C GLY A 3 7.13 -8.96 -17.00
N LYS A 4 6.26 -7.96 -17.10
CA LYS A 4 5.54 -7.41 -15.95
C LYS A 4 4.88 -8.58 -15.24
N LEU A 5 5.20 -8.80 -13.96
CA LEU A 5 4.51 -9.79 -13.16
C LEU A 5 3.01 -9.48 -13.16
N PRO A 6 2.13 -10.50 -13.28
CA PRO A 6 0.70 -10.28 -13.24
C PRO A 6 0.30 -9.64 -11.90
N PHE A 7 -0.83 -8.93 -11.91
CA PHE A 7 -1.44 -8.46 -10.67
C PHE A 7 -1.69 -9.65 -9.74
N GLU A 8 -1.35 -9.50 -8.47
CA GLU A 8 -1.63 -10.48 -7.43
C GLU A 8 -2.02 -9.73 -6.15
N ALA A 9 -3.14 -10.11 -5.55
CA ALA A 9 -3.59 -9.50 -4.29
C ALA A 9 -2.62 -9.88 -3.16
N LEU A 10 -2.29 -8.90 -2.32
CA LEU A 10 -1.52 -9.12 -1.10
C LEU A 10 -2.40 -9.72 -0.01
N SER A 11 -1.75 -10.43 0.91
CA SER A 11 -2.31 -10.90 2.17
C SER A 11 -1.30 -10.63 3.29
N VAL A 12 -1.73 -10.82 4.55
CA VAL A 12 -0.84 -10.69 5.71
C VAL A 12 0.37 -11.63 5.59
N GLU A 13 0.16 -12.82 5.04
CA GLU A 13 1.16 -13.88 4.91
C GLU A 13 2.14 -13.64 3.75
N THR A 14 1.67 -13.00 2.67
CA THR A 14 2.47 -12.83 1.44
C THR A 14 3.20 -11.49 1.39
N LEU A 15 2.75 -10.48 2.15
CA LEU A 15 3.26 -9.11 2.05
C LEU A 15 4.77 -9.02 2.30
N ALA A 16 5.26 -9.61 3.39
CA ALA A 16 6.68 -9.54 3.75
C ALA A 16 7.56 -10.18 2.67
N THR A 17 7.17 -11.36 2.17
CA THR A 17 7.89 -12.05 1.09
C THR A 17 7.89 -11.24 -0.21
N ARG A 18 6.75 -10.62 -0.56
CA ARG A 18 6.60 -9.91 -1.83
C ARG A 18 7.23 -8.51 -1.84
N LEU A 19 7.29 -7.84 -0.69
CA LEU A 19 7.79 -6.47 -0.56
C LEU A 19 9.10 -6.34 0.23
N GLY A 20 9.66 -7.45 0.72
CA GLY A 20 10.90 -7.46 1.51
C GLY A 20 12.14 -6.93 0.81
N THR A 21 12.09 -6.79 -0.52
CA THR A 21 13.15 -6.17 -1.33
C THR A 21 12.77 -4.79 -1.88
N ASN A 22 11.58 -4.27 -1.53
CA ASN A 22 11.16 -2.93 -1.93
C ASN A 22 11.97 -1.88 -1.14
N GLU A 23 12.89 -1.21 -1.81
CA GLU A 23 13.81 -0.25 -1.18
C GLU A 23 13.08 0.87 -0.43
N ALA A 24 11.99 1.39 -0.98
CA ALA A 24 11.22 2.48 -0.37
C ALA A 24 10.56 2.05 0.96
N LEU A 25 10.05 0.82 1.03
CA LEU A 25 9.51 0.25 2.27
C LEU A 25 10.62 -0.06 3.27
N CYS A 26 11.65 -0.78 2.83
CA CYS A 26 12.79 -1.17 3.67
C CYS A 26 13.50 0.05 4.29
N ALA A 27 13.61 1.15 3.55
CA ALA A 27 14.17 2.40 4.06
C ALA A 27 13.35 3.02 5.21
N LYS A 28 12.06 2.70 5.33
CA LYS A 28 11.16 3.24 6.36
C LYS A 28 11.06 2.33 7.57
N ILE A 29 11.00 1.02 7.37
CA ILE A 29 10.69 0.06 8.44
C ILE A 29 11.83 -0.91 8.76
N GLY A 30 12.95 -0.83 8.04
CA GLY A 30 14.09 -1.74 8.16
C GLY A 30 14.00 -2.91 7.16
N SER A 31 15.15 -3.45 6.78
CA SER A 31 15.29 -4.44 5.69
C SER A 31 15.10 -5.90 6.09
N ASP A 32 15.01 -6.20 7.39
CA ASP A 32 14.73 -7.56 7.85
C ASP A 32 13.22 -7.86 7.78
N ALA A 33 12.77 -8.29 6.60
CA ALA A 33 11.38 -8.62 6.35
C ALA A 33 10.84 -9.77 7.22
N SER A 34 11.71 -10.63 7.75
CA SER A 34 11.30 -11.73 8.64
C SER A 34 10.83 -11.23 10.01
N ALA A 35 11.27 -10.04 10.41
CA ALA A 35 10.88 -9.39 11.65
C ALA A 35 9.67 -8.47 11.50
N TRP A 36 9.13 -8.30 10.28
CA TRP A 36 8.01 -7.41 10.04
C TRP A 36 6.72 -7.95 10.65
N LYS A 37 5.96 -7.04 11.30
CA LYS A 37 4.60 -7.29 11.77
C LYS A 37 3.64 -6.68 10.77
N VAL A 38 2.79 -7.52 10.20
CA VAL A 38 1.79 -7.11 9.21
C VAL A 38 0.40 -7.28 9.81
N ARG A 39 -0.42 -6.24 9.74
CA ARG A 39 -1.85 -6.30 10.07
C ARG A 39 -2.66 -5.66 8.97
N GLU A 40 -3.72 -6.34 8.53
CA GLU A 40 -4.71 -5.75 7.63
C GLU A 40 -5.76 -5.05 8.49
N VAL A 41 -6.02 -3.77 8.20
CA VAL A 41 -6.85 -2.88 9.03
C VAL A 41 -7.90 -2.13 8.23
N GLY A 42 -8.16 -2.53 6.99
CA GLY A 42 -9.18 -1.89 6.17
C GLY A 42 -10.58 -2.22 6.68
N ASP A 43 -11.22 -1.26 7.35
CA ASP A 43 -12.66 -1.26 7.63
C ASP A 43 -13.50 -0.77 6.42
N GLY A 44 -12.81 -0.35 5.35
CA GLY A 44 -13.41 0.14 4.12
C GLY A 44 -13.79 -0.93 3.09
N ASN A 45 -14.72 -0.58 2.22
CA ASN A 45 -15.38 -1.53 1.30
C ASN A 45 -14.61 -1.84 0.00
N LEU A 46 -13.48 -1.19 -0.28
CA LEU A 46 -12.89 -1.14 -1.64
C LEU A 46 -11.45 -1.67 -1.78
N ASN A 47 -10.61 -1.47 -0.79
CA ASN A 47 -9.16 -1.70 -0.89
C ASN A 47 -8.66 -2.49 0.31
N LEU A 48 -7.52 -3.15 0.13
CA LEU A 48 -6.75 -3.71 1.23
C LEU A 48 -5.84 -2.61 1.81
N VAL A 49 -5.78 -2.51 3.13
CA VAL A 49 -4.90 -1.56 3.82
C VAL A 49 -4.16 -2.32 4.90
N PHE A 50 -2.84 -2.38 4.76
CA PHE A 50 -1.97 -3.05 5.71
C PHE A 50 -1.17 -2.00 6.48
N ILE A 51 -1.12 -2.13 7.80
CA ILE A 51 -0.04 -1.53 8.59
C ILE A 51 1.10 -2.55 8.64
N VAL A 52 2.29 -2.09 8.27
CA VAL A 52 3.51 -2.88 8.27
C VAL A 52 4.51 -2.20 9.18
N GLU A 53 4.94 -2.90 10.21
CA GLU A 53 5.89 -2.40 11.22
C GLU A 53 7.15 -3.25 11.23
N GLY A 54 8.30 -2.59 11.32
CA GLY A 54 9.60 -3.22 11.49
C GLY A 54 10.47 -2.42 12.45
N ALA A 55 11.76 -2.74 12.52
CA ALA A 55 12.70 -2.10 13.45
C ALA A 55 12.84 -0.58 13.24
N GLY A 56 12.57 -0.07 12.03
CA GLY A 56 12.69 1.35 11.69
C GLY A 56 11.43 2.19 11.95
N GLY A 57 10.29 1.56 12.24
CA GLY A 57 9.00 2.23 12.40
C GLY A 57 7.88 1.52 11.64
N GLY A 58 6.88 2.28 11.19
CA GLY A 58 5.72 1.75 10.48
C GLY A 58 5.41 2.47 9.17
N ALA A 59 4.77 1.75 8.26
CA ALA A 59 4.26 2.27 6.99
C ALA A 59 2.89 1.66 6.66
N ILE A 60 2.14 2.32 5.80
CA ILE A 60 0.91 1.80 5.21
C ILE A 60 1.22 1.25 3.83
N VAL A 61 0.73 0.04 3.55
CA VAL A 61 0.65 -0.52 2.20
C VAL A 61 -0.83 -0.62 1.83
N LYS A 62 -1.26 0.15 0.83
CA LYS A 62 -2.63 0.17 0.33
C LYS A 62 -2.68 -0.44 -1.06
N GLN A 63 -3.55 -1.42 -1.28
CA GLN A 63 -3.70 -2.09 -2.57
C GLN A 63 -5.16 -2.10 -3.03
N ALA A 64 -5.40 -1.65 -4.26
CA ALA A 64 -6.71 -1.79 -4.90
C ALA A 64 -6.91 -3.21 -5.45
N LEU A 65 -8.14 -3.72 -5.34
CA LEU A 65 -8.57 -4.99 -5.95
C LEU A 65 -9.32 -4.74 -7.26
N PRO A 66 -9.34 -5.68 -8.22
CA PRO A 66 -10.06 -5.51 -9.49
C PRO A 66 -11.61 -5.59 -9.34
N TYR A 67 -12.11 -5.51 -8.11
CA TYR A 67 -13.53 -5.58 -7.72
C TYR A 67 -13.78 -4.76 -6.45
N VAL A 68 -15.07 -4.56 -6.12
CA VAL A 68 -15.50 -4.00 -4.83
C VAL A 68 -15.30 -5.05 -3.74
N ARG A 69 -14.37 -4.81 -2.81
CA ARG A 69 -13.99 -5.78 -1.76
C ARG A 69 -15.19 -6.33 -0.97
N LEU A 70 -16.16 -5.47 -0.62
CA LEU A 70 -17.34 -5.88 0.14
C LEU A 70 -18.22 -6.91 -0.58
N VAL A 71 -18.26 -6.85 -1.93
CA VAL A 71 -19.17 -7.66 -2.77
C VAL A 71 -18.43 -8.81 -3.46
N GLY A 72 -17.11 -8.68 -3.63
CA GLY A 72 -16.27 -9.66 -4.33
C GLY A 72 -16.36 -9.54 -5.85
N ASP A 73 -15.90 -10.58 -6.55
CA ASP A 73 -15.70 -10.60 -8.01
C ASP A 73 -16.97 -10.31 -8.84
N SER A 74 -18.15 -10.43 -8.24
CA SER A 74 -19.43 -10.13 -8.90
C SER A 74 -19.64 -8.64 -9.19
N TRP A 75 -18.84 -7.75 -8.58
CA TRP A 75 -18.84 -6.32 -8.88
C TRP A 75 -17.44 -5.82 -9.27
N PRO A 76 -17.08 -5.89 -10.57
CA PRO A 76 -15.79 -5.43 -11.07
C PRO A 76 -15.59 -3.93 -10.84
N LEU A 77 -14.36 -3.55 -10.47
CA LEU A 77 -13.98 -2.16 -10.27
C LEU A 77 -12.53 -1.94 -10.75
N PRO A 78 -12.28 -1.06 -11.73
CA PRO A 78 -10.95 -0.90 -12.31
C PRO A 78 -9.87 -0.50 -11.30
N LEU A 79 -8.68 -1.07 -11.46
CA LEU A 79 -7.49 -0.77 -10.64
C LEU A 79 -6.97 0.66 -10.81
N LYS A 80 -7.30 1.32 -11.93
CA LYS A 80 -6.87 2.69 -12.27
C LYS A 80 -7.26 3.74 -11.21
N ARG A 81 -8.19 3.42 -10.30
CA ARG A 81 -8.47 4.27 -9.13
C ARG A 81 -7.25 4.50 -8.23
N SER A 82 -6.36 3.51 -8.09
CA SER A 82 -5.10 3.67 -7.33
C SER A 82 -4.18 4.71 -7.97
N PHE A 83 -4.10 4.74 -9.30
CA PHE A 83 -3.38 5.77 -10.07
C PHE A 83 -3.94 7.17 -9.79
N PHE A 84 -5.26 7.32 -9.82
CA PHE A 84 -5.89 8.61 -9.52
C PHE A 84 -5.68 9.03 -8.05
N GLU A 85 -5.76 8.08 -7.11
CA GLU A 85 -5.49 8.32 -5.69
C GLU A 85 -4.05 8.81 -5.47
N TYR A 86 -3.06 8.09 -6.01
CA TYR A 86 -1.65 8.49 -5.96
C TYR A 86 -1.45 9.91 -6.48
N HIS A 87 -1.96 10.20 -7.68
CA HIS A 87 -1.79 11.50 -8.30
C HIS A 87 -2.57 12.62 -7.61
N ALA A 88 -3.68 12.32 -6.93
CA ALA A 88 -4.38 13.28 -6.10
C ALA A 88 -3.54 13.64 -4.87
N LEU A 89 -3.03 12.63 -4.14
CA LEU A 89 -2.22 12.81 -2.94
C LEU A 89 -0.93 13.60 -3.24
N ILE A 90 -0.22 13.27 -4.32
CA ILE A 90 0.99 14.02 -4.74
C ILE A 90 0.67 15.50 -5.01
N ARG A 91 -0.45 15.80 -5.66
CA ARG A 91 -0.84 17.20 -5.95
C ARG A 91 -1.34 17.94 -4.70
N GLN A 92 -2.03 17.25 -3.80
CA GLN A 92 -2.49 17.80 -2.54
C GLN A 92 -1.30 18.18 -1.65
N GLU A 93 -0.31 17.31 -1.53
CA GLU A 93 0.92 17.59 -0.78
C GLU A 93 1.67 18.79 -1.35
N ALA A 94 1.83 18.86 -2.67
CA ALA A 94 2.47 20.01 -3.33
C ALA A 94 1.73 21.33 -3.09
N ARG A 95 0.41 21.29 -2.88
CA ARG A 95 -0.43 22.48 -2.68
C ARG A 95 -0.56 22.90 -1.21
N ALA A 96 -0.49 21.94 -0.30
CA ALA A 96 -0.63 22.11 1.14
C ALA A 96 0.25 21.07 1.88
N PRO A 97 1.56 21.32 1.99
CA PRO A 97 2.50 20.36 2.57
C PRO A 97 2.11 19.94 4.00
N GLY A 98 2.22 18.64 4.30
CA GLY A 98 1.87 18.05 5.58
C GLY A 98 0.36 17.89 5.84
N SER A 99 -0.49 18.14 4.85
CA SER A 99 -1.95 17.95 4.96
C SER A 99 -2.43 16.56 4.51
N VAL A 100 -1.53 15.76 3.94
CA VAL A 100 -1.79 14.38 3.51
C VAL A 100 -0.63 13.47 3.94
N PRO A 101 -0.83 12.14 4.03
CA PRO A 101 0.27 11.22 4.32
C PRO A 101 1.35 11.32 3.24
N ALA A 102 2.61 11.33 3.66
CA ALA A 102 3.72 11.29 2.71
C ALA A 102 3.68 9.99 1.88
N ILE A 103 3.78 10.11 0.55
CA ILE A 103 3.88 8.94 -0.34
C ILE A 103 5.34 8.51 -0.46
N TYR A 104 5.59 7.21 -0.26
CA TYR A 104 6.92 6.62 -0.37
C TYR A 104 7.13 5.89 -1.69
N TYR A 105 6.09 5.23 -2.21
CA TYR A 105 6.19 4.45 -3.44
C TYR A 105 4.82 4.22 -4.08
N PHE A 106 4.79 4.06 -5.40
CA PHE A 106 3.61 3.66 -6.16
C PHE A 106 3.99 2.62 -7.23
N ASP A 107 3.24 1.52 -7.28
CA ASP A 107 3.31 0.52 -8.34
C ASP A 107 1.97 0.43 -9.06
N GLU A 108 1.94 0.91 -10.30
CA GLU A 108 0.74 0.88 -11.14
C GLU A 108 0.32 -0.55 -11.49
N THR A 109 1.25 -1.47 -11.66
CA THR A 109 0.96 -2.87 -12.02
C THR A 109 0.26 -3.61 -10.89
N GLN A 110 0.70 -3.37 -9.66
CA GLN A 110 0.10 -3.96 -8.46
C GLN A 110 -1.00 -3.09 -7.84
N ALA A 111 -1.31 -1.93 -8.44
CA ALA A 111 -2.26 -0.95 -7.94
C ALA A 111 -2.03 -0.61 -6.45
N LEU A 112 -0.75 -0.42 -6.11
CA LEU A 112 -0.24 -0.41 -4.75
C LEU A 112 0.41 0.92 -4.42
N ILE A 113 0.08 1.50 -3.27
CA ILE A 113 0.69 2.71 -2.73
C ILE A 113 1.31 2.37 -1.38
N ILE A 114 2.57 2.75 -1.18
CA ILE A 114 3.24 2.74 0.13
C ILE A 114 3.27 4.19 0.62
N MET A 115 2.75 4.42 1.82
CA MET A 115 2.61 5.76 2.38
C MET A 115 2.87 5.78 3.88
N GLU A 116 2.99 6.98 4.43
CA GLU A 116 3.15 7.24 5.85
C GLU A 116 2.08 6.58 6.71
N TYR A 117 2.52 6.00 7.83
CA TYR A 117 1.61 5.51 8.86
C TYR A 117 1.28 6.63 9.85
N LEU A 118 0.04 7.12 9.77
CA LEU A 118 -0.52 8.05 10.74
C LEU A 118 -0.96 7.29 12.00
N ALA A 119 -0.03 7.06 12.91
CA ALA A 119 -0.31 6.39 14.17
C ALA A 119 -1.28 7.23 15.05
N PRO A 120 -2.12 6.58 15.88
CA PRO A 120 -2.97 7.29 16.82
C PRO A 120 -2.16 8.24 17.71
N PRO A 121 -2.68 9.43 18.04
CA PRO A 121 -2.05 10.29 19.04
C PRO A 121 -1.99 9.56 20.38
N HIS A 122 -0.87 9.70 21.07
CA HIS A 122 -0.62 9.14 22.41
C HIS A 122 -1.57 9.72 23.47
#